data_AF-A0A2H6N6V8-F1
#
_entry.id   AF-A0A2H6N6V8-F1
#
_cell.length_a   1.000
_cell.length_b   1.000
_cell.length_c   1.000
_cell.angle_alpha   90.00
_cell.angle_beta   90.00
_cell.angle_gamma   90.00
#
_symmetry.space_group_name_H-M   'P 1'
#
loop_
_entity.id
_entity.type
_entity.pdbx_description
1 polymer ?
#
loop_
_entity_poly.entity_id
_entity_poly.type
_entity_poly.pdbx_seq_one_letter_code
_entity_poly.pdbx_strand_id
1 'polypeptide(L)'
;LIYNTDRVSMHQDNHGYICLLIQGATKEDAGWYTVSAKNEAGIVSCTARLDVYTQWQQQSQTTKPKKVRPSASRYAALSDQGLDIKAAFQPEANPGHLTLQSGLVESDDL
;
A
#
# COMPACT_ATOMS: atom_id res chain seq x y z
N LEU A 1 -35.88 9.27 -27.89
CA LEU A 1 -36.17 8.03 -27.15
C LEU A 1 -35.22 7.96 -25.98
N ILE A 2 -35.69 8.32 -24.79
CA ILE A 2 -34.91 8.14 -23.55
C ILE A 2 -35.21 6.72 -23.07
N TYR A 3 -34.22 5.83 -23.16
CA TYR A 3 -34.33 4.49 -22.57
C TYR A 3 -34.12 4.62 -21.06
N ASN A 4 -35.22 4.73 -20.33
CA ASN A 4 -35.21 4.69 -18.87
C ASN A 4 -35.67 3.31 -18.40
N THR A 5 -34.87 2.70 -17.54
CA THR A 5 -35.29 1.62 -16.64
C THR A 5 -35.45 2.19 -15.23
N ASP A 6 -35.87 1.36 -14.27
CA ASP A 6 -36.00 1.80 -12.87
C ASP A 6 -34.68 2.31 -12.27
N ARG A 7 -33.53 1.82 -12.77
CA ARG A 7 -32.19 2.18 -12.26
C ARG A 7 -31.34 2.96 -13.25
N VAL A 8 -31.57 2.81 -14.56
CA VAL A 8 -30.69 3.38 -15.60
C VAL A 8 -31.45 4.43 -16.39
N SER A 9 -30.85 5.61 -16.56
CA SER A 9 -31.46 6.70 -17.32
C SER A 9 -30.43 7.46 -18.16
N MET A 10 -30.89 8.04 -19.26
CA MET A 10 -30.06 8.86 -20.13
C MET A 10 -30.58 10.30 -20.15
N HIS A 11 -29.72 11.25 -19.81
CA HIS A 11 -30.03 12.67 -19.82
C HIS A 11 -29.34 13.35 -20.99
N GLN A 12 -30.01 14.34 -21.58
CA GLN A 12 -29.45 15.20 -22.61
C GLN A 12 -29.71 16.65 -22.22
N ASP A 13 -28.75 17.52 -22.47
CA ASP A 13 -28.95 18.96 -22.33
C ASP A 13 -29.02 19.69 -23.69
N ASN A 14 -29.33 20.98 -23.64
CA ASN A 14 -29.46 21.83 -24.83
C ASN A 14 -28.09 22.22 -25.42
N HIS A 15 -26.97 21.88 -24.76
CA HIS A 15 -25.61 22.16 -25.20
C HIS A 15 -24.96 20.97 -25.90
N GLY A 16 -25.68 19.84 -26.01
CA GLY A 16 -25.22 18.65 -26.71
C GLY A 16 -24.51 17.63 -25.80
N TYR A 17 -24.57 17.79 -24.48
CA TYR A 17 -24.09 16.77 -23.56
C TYR A 17 -25.12 15.66 -23.40
N ILE A 18 -24.61 14.43 -23.33
CA ILE A 18 -25.38 13.23 -23.01
C ILE A 18 -24.73 12.56 -21.80
N CYS A 19 -25.55 12.17 -20.82
CA CYS A 19 -25.11 11.51 -19.59
C CYS A 19 -25.88 10.20 -19.39
N LEU A 20 -25.17 9.12 -19.08
CA LEU A 20 -25.74 7.86 -18.59
C LEU A 20 -25.68 7.86 -17.06
N LEU A 21 -26.84 7.68 -16.41
CA LEU A 21 -26.96 7.58 -14.96
C LEU A 21 -27.39 6.16 -14.57
N ILE A 22 -26.63 5.53 -13.68
CA ILE A 22 -26.95 4.22 -13.07
C ILE A 22 -27.13 4.44 -11.56
N GLN A 23 -28.37 4.28 -11.08
CA GLN A 23 -28.71 4.42 -9.67
C GLN A 23 -28.31 3.15 -8.89
N GLY A 24 -27.55 3.36 -7.81
CA GLY A 24 -27.07 2.28 -6.95
C GLY A 24 -26.15 1.32 -7.70
N ALA A 25 -25.06 1.82 -8.27
CA ALA A 25 -24.12 1.01 -9.06
C ALA A 25 -23.53 -0.14 -8.23
N THR A 26 -23.55 -1.35 -8.78
CA THR A 26 -22.99 -2.57 -8.19
C THR A 26 -21.85 -3.12 -9.05
N LYS A 27 -21.20 -4.21 -8.61
CA LYS A 27 -20.09 -4.81 -9.37
C LYS A 27 -20.54 -5.37 -10.73
N GLU A 28 -21.80 -5.75 -10.84
CA GLU A 28 -22.42 -6.23 -12.07
C GLU A 28 -22.56 -5.12 -13.13
N ASP A 29 -22.52 -3.86 -12.71
CA ASP A 29 -22.50 -2.69 -13.59
C ASP A 29 -21.07 -2.36 -14.08
N ALA A 30 -20.02 -3.06 -13.62
CA ALA A 30 -18.67 -2.81 -14.10
C ALA A 30 -18.48 -3.37 -15.52
N GLY A 31 -17.92 -2.56 -16.42
CA GLY A 31 -17.75 -2.97 -17.81
C GLY A 31 -17.34 -1.86 -18.76
N TRP A 32 -17.31 -2.21 -20.04
CA TRP A 32 -17.11 -1.25 -21.12
C TRP A 32 -18.47 -0.72 -21.58
N TYR A 33 -18.60 0.60 -21.58
CA TYR A 33 -19.78 1.31 -22.04
C TYR A 33 -19.44 2.05 -23.34
N THR A 34 -20.29 1.91 -24.34
CA THR A 34 -20.15 2.59 -25.63
C THR A 34 -21.37 3.44 -25.88
N VAL A 35 -21.15 4.72 -26.15
CA VAL A 35 -22.16 5.63 -26.69
C VAL A 35 -21.93 5.80 -28.19
N SER A 36 -23.00 5.76 -28.97
CA SER A 36 -22.96 5.94 -30.42
C SER A 36 -23.97 7.00 -30.84
N ALA A 37 -23.51 8.02 -31.55
CA ALA A 37 -24.36 9.04 -32.17
C ALA A 37 -24.43 8.77 -33.67
N LYS A 38 -25.65 8.70 -34.21
CA LYS A 38 -25.92 8.41 -35.63
C LYS A 38 -26.66 9.57 -36.28
N ASN A 39 -26.22 9.98 -37.46
CA ASN A 39 -26.92 10.88 -38.37
C ASN A 39 -26.87 10.33 -39.81
N GLU A 40 -27.33 11.10 -40.79
CA GLU A 40 -27.30 10.69 -42.21
C GLU A 40 -25.88 10.56 -42.77
N ALA A 41 -24.91 11.29 -42.22
CA ALA A 41 -23.52 11.27 -42.66
C ALA A 41 -22.73 10.07 -42.09
N GLY A 42 -23.18 9.48 -40.98
CA GLY A 42 -22.53 8.31 -40.39
C GLY A 42 -22.80 8.11 -38.91
N ILE A 43 -21.87 7.39 -38.26
CA ILE A 43 -21.90 7.06 -36.83
C ILE A 43 -20.57 7.44 -36.21
N VAL A 44 -20.61 8.10 -35.07
CA VAL A 44 -19.46 8.28 -34.19
C VAL A 44 -19.70 7.54 -32.88
N SER A 45 -18.66 6.92 -32.33
CA SER A 45 -18.73 6.16 -31.08
C SER A 45 -17.65 6.60 -30.10
N CYS A 46 -17.98 6.60 -28.82
CA CYS A 46 -17.05 6.78 -27.71
C CYS A 46 -17.22 5.63 -26.73
N THR A 47 -16.10 5.06 -26.27
CA THR A 47 -16.08 3.92 -25.35
C THR A 47 -15.29 4.27 -24.11
N ALA A 48 -15.84 3.94 -22.93
CA ALA A 48 -15.22 4.17 -21.64
C ALA A 48 -15.42 2.97 -20.72
N ARG A 49 -14.56 2.85 -19.70
CA ARG A 49 -14.60 1.77 -18.71
C ARG A 49 -15.20 2.27 -17.40
N LEU A 50 -16.14 1.52 -16.84
CA LEU A 50 -16.66 1.70 -15.49
C LEU A 50 -16.13 0.57 -14.60
N ASP A 51 -15.34 0.91 -13.59
CA ASP A 51 -14.90 -0.02 -12.55
C ASP A 51 -15.61 0.32 -11.23
N VAL A 52 -16.20 -0.68 -10.58
CA VAL A 52 -16.95 -0.51 -9.32
C VAL A 52 -16.26 -1.28 -8.20
N TYR A 53 -15.74 -0.54 -7.23
CA TYR A 53 -15.08 -1.12 -6.06
C TYR A 53 -16.04 -1.15 -4.86
N THR A 54 -16.22 -2.33 -4.27
CA THR A 54 -16.77 -2.41 -2.91
C THR A 54 -15.71 -1.89 -1.96
N GLN A 55 -16.13 -1.10 -0.98
CA GLN A 55 -15.31 -0.59 0.13
C GLN A 55 -14.24 -1.61 0.52
N TRP A 56 -12.97 -1.22 0.42
CA TRP A 56 -11.86 -2.03 0.92
C TRP A 56 -12.14 -2.28 2.40
N GLN A 57 -12.47 -3.54 2.76
CA GLN A 57 -12.19 -3.99 4.11
C GLN A 57 -10.68 -3.86 4.25
N GLN A 58 -10.25 -2.76 4.85
CA GLN A 58 -8.93 -2.67 5.44
C GLN A 58 -8.91 -3.85 6.41
N GLN A 59 -8.35 -4.98 5.96
CA GLN A 59 -8.04 -6.08 6.83
C GLN A 59 -7.09 -5.44 7.80
N SER A 60 -7.62 -5.06 8.97
CA SER A 60 -6.86 -4.48 10.05
C SER A 60 -5.69 -5.39 10.19
N GLN A 61 -4.51 -4.89 9.78
CA GLN A 61 -3.28 -5.63 9.94
C GLN A 61 -3.16 -5.72 11.45
N THR A 62 -3.68 -6.82 12.00
CA THR A 62 -3.33 -7.23 13.35
C THR A 62 -1.84 -7.48 13.22
N THR A 63 -1.06 -6.47 13.57
CA THR A 63 0.37 -6.60 13.74
C THR A 63 0.50 -7.61 14.87
N LYS A 64 0.52 -8.91 14.52
CA LYS A 64 0.95 -9.94 15.46
C LYS A 64 2.30 -9.44 15.95
N PRO A 65 2.46 -9.13 17.26
CA PRO A 65 3.74 -8.65 17.73
C PRO A 65 4.76 -9.70 17.33
N LYS A 66 5.76 -9.32 16.53
CA LYS A 66 6.90 -10.19 16.24
C LYS A 66 7.43 -10.61 17.61
N LYS A 67 7.32 -11.91 17.94
CA LYS A 67 7.91 -12.45 19.15
C LYS A 67 9.42 -12.43 18.96
N VAL A 68 10.02 -11.26 19.18
CA VAL A 68 11.46 -11.13 19.26
C VAL A 68 11.85 -11.93 20.49
N ARG A 69 12.55 -13.05 20.30
CA ARG A 69 13.22 -13.69 21.44
C ARG A 69 14.13 -12.62 22.03
N PRO A 70 14.10 -12.36 23.35
CA PRO A 70 15.13 -11.54 23.96
C PRO A 70 16.45 -12.23 23.63
N SER A 71 17.22 -11.63 22.71
CA SER A 71 18.59 -12.04 22.51
C SER A 71 19.25 -11.72 23.84
N ALA A 72 19.51 -12.77 24.64
CA ALA A 72 20.49 -12.64 25.70
C ALA A 72 21.76 -12.18 24.99
N SER A 73 22.06 -10.89 25.16
CA SER A 73 23.25 -10.12 24.81
C SER A 73 24.17 -10.69 23.73
N ARG A 74 24.59 -9.85 22.77
CA ARG A 74 25.63 -10.16 21.76
C ARG A 74 26.95 -10.73 22.33
N TYR A 75 27.12 -10.71 23.65
CA TYR A 75 28.29 -11.19 24.39
C TYR A 75 27.99 -12.35 25.34
N ALA A 76 26.88 -13.07 25.15
CA ALA A 76 26.52 -14.22 25.99
C ALA A 76 27.64 -15.27 26.11
N ALA A 77 28.50 -15.37 25.09
CA ALA A 77 29.68 -16.26 25.11
C ALA A 77 30.77 -15.86 26.12
N LEU A 78 30.74 -14.64 26.67
CA LEU A 78 31.74 -14.16 27.65
C LEU A 78 31.37 -14.49 29.10
N SER A 79 30.17 -15.08 29.34
CA SER A 79 29.72 -15.44 30.68
C SER A 79 30.64 -16.47 31.35
N ASP A 80 31.27 -17.34 30.56
CA ASP A 80 32.13 -18.42 31.03
C ASP A 80 33.51 -17.92 31.51
N GLN A 81 33.86 -16.67 31.19
CA GLN A 81 35.11 -16.03 31.60
C GLN A 81 34.94 -15.16 32.87
N GLY A 82 33.79 -15.25 33.56
CA GLY A 82 33.53 -14.52 34.80
C GLY A 82 33.32 -13.01 34.62
N LEU A 83 33.09 -12.53 33.39
CA LEU A 83 32.81 -11.12 33.11
C LEU A 83 31.34 -10.80 33.37
N ASP A 84 31.09 -9.83 34.27
CA ASP A 84 29.74 -9.45 34.67
C ASP A 84 28.98 -8.72 33.55
N ILE A 85 28.22 -9.50 32.80
CA ILE A 85 27.35 -9.07 31.70
C ILE A 85 26.25 -8.09 32.15
N LYS A 86 25.92 -8.05 33.46
CA LYS A 86 24.93 -7.11 33.99
C LYS A 86 25.47 -5.67 33.97
N ALA A 87 26.80 -5.50 34.10
CA ALA A 87 27.45 -4.19 34.01
C ALA A 87 27.39 -3.59 32.59
N ALA A 88 27.38 -4.43 31.55
CA ALA A 88 27.33 -3.98 30.15
C ALA A 88 26.00 -3.29 29.75
N PHE A 89 24.98 -3.35 30.62
CA PHE A 89 23.67 -2.72 30.39
C PHE A 89 23.36 -1.61 31.41
N GLN A 90 24.36 -1.14 32.16
CA GLN A 90 24.18 0.03 33.00
C GLN A 90 24.19 1.30 32.12
N PRO A 91 23.17 2.17 32.17
CA PRO A 91 23.11 3.37 31.32
C PRO A 91 24.10 4.47 31.73
N GLU A 92 24.70 4.37 32.91
CA GLU A 92 25.59 5.39 33.50
C GLU A 92 27.09 5.11 33.20
N ALA A 93 27.41 4.68 31.98
CA ALA A 93 28.80 4.67 31.49
C ALA A 93 28.98 5.86 30.52
N ASN A 94 29.31 7.02 31.08
CA ASN A 94 29.68 8.20 30.31
C ASN A 94 30.89 7.87 29.40
N PRO A 95 30.81 8.06 28.05
CA PRO A 95 31.87 7.68 27.13
C PRO A 95 32.98 8.74 27.15
N GLY A 96 33.75 8.78 28.24
CA GLY A 96 34.70 9.85 28.52
C GLY A 96 36.15 9.43 28.68
N HIS A 97 36.52 8.15 28.60
CA HIS A 97 37.87 7.75 28.97
C HIS A 97 38.45 6.62 28.10
N LEU A 98 39.49 7.02 27.37
CA LEU A 98 40.68 6.26 26.97
C LEU A 98 40.76 5.71 25.53
N THR A 99 41.44 6.53 24.73
CA THR A 99 42.66 6.23 23.96
C THR A 99 42.55 5.26 22.78
N LEU A 100 42.44 5.90 21.62
CA LEU A 100 43.14 5.62 20.37
C LEU A 100 44.39 4.72 20.52
N GLN A 101 44.31 3.48 20.03
CA GLN A 101 45.40 2.60 19.59
C GLN A 101 44.73 1.31 19.08
N SER A 102 45.07 0.65 17.98
CA SER A 102 45.97 0.86 16.85
C SER A 102 45.79 -0.39 15.98
N GLY A 103 45.77 -0.26 14.66
CA GLY A 103 46.01 -1.36 13.73
C GLY A 103 44.76 -2.07 13.19
N LEU A 104 44.20 -1.54 12.09
CA LEU A 104 43.49 -2.37 11.13
C LEU A 104 44.44 -2.58 9.95
N VAL A 105 44.96 -3.80 9.85
CA VAL A 105 45.70 -4.30 8.69
C VAL A 105 44.69 -4.63 7.59
N GLU A 106 44.98 -4.13 6.40
CA GLU A 106 44.27 -4.45 5.16
C GLU A 106 44.46 -5.94 4.84
N SER A 107 43.38 -6.64 4.49
CA SER A 107 43.47 -7.99 3.91
C SER A 107 42.80 -7.97 2.56
N ASP A 108 43.64 -8.12 1.54
CA ASP A 108 43.31 -8.46 0.16
C ASP A 108 42.89 -9.95 0.03
N ASP A 109 42.43 -10.29 -1.17
CA ASP A 109 42.10 -11.62 -1.71
C ASP A 109 40.72 -12.22 -1.29
N LEU A 110 39.84 -12.69 -2.19
CA LEU A 110 39.90 -12.98 -3.63
C LEU A 110 38.47 -12.89 -4.22
#